data_AF-A0A0N0UGZ8-F1
#
_entry.id   AF-A0A0N0UGZ8-F1
#
_cell.length_a   1.000
_cell.length_b   1.000
_cell.length_c   1.000
_cell.angle_alpha   90.00
_cell.angle_beta   90.00
_cell.angle_gamma   90.00
#
_symmetry.space_group_name_H-M   'P 1'
#
loop_
_entity.id
_entity.type
_entity.pdbx_description
1 polymer ?
#
loop_
_entity_poly.entity_id
_entity_poly.type
_entity_poly.pdbx_seq_one_letter_code
_entity_poly.pdbx_strand_id
1 'polypeptide(L)'
;MKRVILNGEEFSSTAELHELLKQKLELPDFYGTNLDALWDCLTGMIELPLELTWTNYQISKERLGNEAEKVYQLMFEAEEEGIGFQLKTED
;
A
#
# COMPACT_ATOMS: atom_id res chain seq x y z
N MET A 1 -17.49 -2.43 -1.15
CA MET A 1 -16.15 -2.72 -0.62
C MET A 1 -15.23 -2.95 -1.81
N LYS A 2 -14.27 -2.03 -2.02
CA LYS A 2 -13.30 -2.10 -3.11
C LYS A 2 -12.23 -3.15 -2.76
N ARG A 3 -11.75 -3.89 -3.75
CA ARG A 3 -10.66 -4.86 -3.59
C ARG A 3 -9.51 -4.50 -4.52
N VAL A 4 -8.32 -4.42 -3.97
CA VAL A 4 -7.10 -4.03 -4.67
C VAL A 4 -6.06 -5.12 -4.51
N ILE A 5 -5.39 -5.45 -5.62
CA ILE A 5 -4.27 -6.38 -5.63
C ILE A 5 -3.00 -5.60 -5.91
N LEU A 6 -2.04 -5.72 -5.00
CA LEU A 6 -0.69 -5.20 -5.13
C LEU A 6 0.24 -6.41 -5.34
N ASN A 7 0.68 -6.64 -6.58
CA ASN A 7 1.58 -7.75 -6.88
C ASN A 7 3.04 -7.34 -6.68
N GLY A 8 3.74 -7.98 -5.74
CA GLY A 8 5.14 -7.76 -5.42
C GLY A 8 6.13 -8.00 -6.55
N GLU A 9 5.72 -8.65 -7.63
CA GLU A 9 6.53 -8.82 -8.83
C GLU A 9 6.54 -7.59 -9.74
N GLU A 10 5.52 -6.72 -9.66
CA GLU A 10 5.33 -5.57 -10.55
C GLU A 10 6.27 -4.39 -10.26
N PHE A 11 7.02 -4.44 -9.15
CA PHE A 11 7.95 -3.39 -8.75
C PHE A 11 9.26 -3.95 -8.20
N SER A 12 10.30 -3.14 -8.31
CA SER A 12 11.67 -3.45 -7.89
C SER A 12 12.32 -2.32 -7.09
N SER A 13 11.62 -1.19 -6.92
CA SER A 13 12.04 -0.07 -6.11
C SER A 13 10.89 0.54 -5.32
N THR A 14 11.21 1.27 -4.25
CA THR A 14 10.23 1.99 -3.43
C THR A 14 9.44 3.02 -4.26
N ALA A 15 10.08 3.67 -5.24
CA ALA A 15 9.40 4.61 -6.14
C ALA A 15 8.34 3.91 -7.00
N GLU A 16 8.67 2.76 -7.59
CA GLU A 16 7.71 1.95 -8.36
C GLU A 16 6.57 1.43 -7.49
N LEU A 17 6.84 1.04 -6.24
CA LEU A 17 5.81 0.67 -5.27
C LEU A 17 4.83 1.83 -5.01
N HIS A 18 5.32 3.03 -4.71
CA HIS A 18 4.44 4.18 -4.49
C HIS A 18 3.65 4.56 -5.74
N GLU A 19 4.25 4.48 -6.93
CA GLU A 19 3.55 4.75 -8.19
C GLU A 19 2.45 3.72 -8.46
N LEU A 20 2.72 2.43 -8.23
CA LEU A 20 1.73 1.38 -8.36
C LEU A 20 0.59 1.57 -7.36
N LEU A 21 0.90 1.93 -6.11
CA LEU A 21 -0.10 2.28 -5.10
C LEU A 21 -0.96 3.48 -5.52
N LYS A 22 -0.34 4.54 -6.05
CA LYS A 22 -1.05 5.71 -6.58
C LYS A 22 -2.10 5.28 -7.62
N GLN A 23 -1.70 4.44 -8.57
CA GLN A 23 -2.58 3.97 -9.63
C GLN A 23 -3.69 3.05 -9.11
N LYS A 24 -3.36 2.06 -8.28
CA LYS A 24 -4.30 1.02 -7.82
C LYS A 24 -5.30 1.56 -6.79
N LEU A 25 -4.88 2.50 -5.95
CA LEU A 25 -5.73 3.14 -4.94
C LEU A 25 -6.39 4.42 -5.46
N GLU A 26 -6.09 4.84 -6.70
CA GLU A 26 -6.59 6.10 -7.29
C GLU A 26 -6.25 7.31 -6.41
N LEU A 27 -4.99 7.36 -5.92
CA LEU A 27 -4.54 8.46 -5.06
C LEU A 27 -4.46 9.78 -5.84
N PRO A 28 -4.60 10.93 -5.17
CA PRO A 28 -4.60 12.24 -5.84
C PRO A 28 -3.34 12.51 -6.65
N ASP A 29 -3.45 13.39 -7.66
CA ASP A 29 -2.32 13.78 -8.51
C ASP A 29 -1.13 14.33 -7.73
N PHE A 30 -1.42 15.01 -6.61
CA PHE A 30 -0.43 15.61 -5.70
C PHE A 30 0.14 14.64 -4.65
N TYR A 31 -0.12 13.33 -4.77
CA TYR A 31 0.46 12.32 -3.88
C TYR A 31 2.00 12.38 -3.86
N GLY A 32 2.57 12.59 -2.67
CA GLY A 32 3.98 12.92 -2.47
C GLY A 32 4.98 11.74 -2.48
N THR A 33 4.54 10.53 -2.86
CA THR A 33 5.40 9.33 -3.00
C THR A 33 6.29 9.04 -1.79
N ASN A 34 5.73 9.15 -0.59
CA ASN A 34 6.42 8.85 0.67
C ASN A 34 5.40 8.29 1.69
N LEU A 35 5.89 7.85 2.85
CA LEU A 35 5.06 7.24 3.89
C LEU A 35 4.02 8.21 4.46
N ASP A 36 4.40 9.44 4.79
CA ASP A 36 3.46 10.43 5.34
C ASP A 36 2.31 10.71 4.37
N ALA A 37 2.62 10.88 3.08
CA ALA A 37 1.62 11.06 2.03
C ALA A 37 0.71 9.83 1.84
N LEU A 38 1.26 8.62 2.04
CA LEU A 38 0.49 7.37 1.97
C LEU A 38 -0.47 7.27 3.14
N TRP A 39 -0.02 7.61 4.35
CA TRP A 39 -0.86 7.67 5.54
C TRP A 39 -2.04 8.63 5.36
N ASP A 40 -1.77 9.86 4.93
CA ASP A 40 -2.80 10.87 4.68
C ASP A 40 -3.84 10.38 3.67
N CYS A 41 -3.40 9.66 2.64
CA CYS A 41 -4.28 9.10 1.64
C CYS A 41 -5.17 7.98 2.20
N LEU A 42 -4.57 7.00 2.87
CA LEU A 42 -5.29 5.84 3.41
C LEU A 42 -6.32 6.23 4.47
N THR A 43 -6.02 7.26 5.27
CA THR A 43 -6.84 7.66 6.42
C THR A 43 -7.84 8.77 6.12
N GLY A 44 -7.67 9.51 5.01
CA GLY A 44 -8.49 10.70 4.76
C GLY A 44 -8.90 10.98 3.31
N MET A 45 -8.38 10.26 2.31
CA MET A 45 -8.60 10.61 0.90
C MET A 45 -9.17 9.51 0.03
N ILE A 46 -8.94 8.23 0.37
CA ILE A 46 -9.46 7.11 -0.41
C ILE A 46 -10.90 6.74 -0.01
N GLU A 47 -11.62 6.10 -0.93
CA GLU A 47 -12.94 5.53 -0.65
C GLU A 47 -12.82 4.25 0.20
N LEU A 48 -13.50 4.22 1.35
CA LEU A 48 -13.60 3.07 2.26
C LEU A 48 -15.04 2.53 2.30
N PRO A 49 -15.26 1.23 2.57
CA PRO A 49 -14.26 0.23 2.95
C PRO A 49 -13.48 -0.35 1.77
N LEU A 50 -12.21 -0.65 2.01
CA LEU A 50 -11.25 -1.18 1.03
C LEU A 50 -10.45 -2.34 1.62
N GLU A 51 -10.26 -3.39 0.82
CA GLU A 51 -9.34 -4.50 1.12
C GLU A 51 -8.18 -4.47 0.11
N LEU A 52 -6.95 -4.43 0.60
CA LEU A 52 -5.73 -4.55 -0.19
C LEU A 52 -5.06 -5.89 0.09
N THR A 53 -4.90 -6.71 -0.94
CA THR A 53 -4.10 -7.93 -0.89
C THR A 53 -2.75 -7.69 -1.57
N TRP A 54 -1.69 -7.79 -0.79
CA TRP A 54 -0.31 -7.74 -1.26
C TRP A 54 0.17 -9.16 -1.56
N THR A 55 0.11 -9.57 -2.83
CA THR A 55 0.56 -10.89 -3.28
C THR A 55 2.06 -10.86 -3.56
N ASN A 56 2.74 -12.01 -3.47
CA ASN A 56 4.18 -12.11 -3.64
C ASN A 56 4.93 -11.14 -2.69
N TYR A 57 4.47 -11.03 -1.44
CA TYR A 57 5.03 -10.08 -0.49
C TYR A 57 6.51 -10.37 -0.20
N GLN A 58 6.89 -11.65 -0.11
CA GLN A 58 8.27 -12.06 0.09
C GLN A 58 9.20 -11.58 -1.03
N ILE A 59 8.74 -11.54 -2.29
CA ILE A 59 9.51 -10.97 -3.42
C ILE A 59 9.75 -9.47 -3.19
N SER A 60 8.73 -8.75 -2.68
CA SER A 60 8.87 -7.33 -2.33
C SER A 60 9.91 -7.13 -1.23
N LYS A 61 9.90 -7.97 -0.20
CA LYS A 61 10.89 -7.94 0.89
C LYS A 61 12.31 -8.23 0.40
N GLU A 62 12.48 -9.21 -0.49
CA GLU A 62 13.79 -9.53 -1.06
C GLU A 62 14.36 -8.37 -1.90
N ARG A 63 13.51 -7.68 -2.66
CA ARG A 63 13.92 -6.58 -3.55
C ARG A 63 14.14 -5.25 -2.80
N LEU A 64 13.21 -4.87 -1.92
CA LEU A 64 13.18 -3.54 -1.29
C LEU A 64 13.69 -3.56 0.17
N GLY A 65 13.81 -4.74 0.78
CA GLY A 65 14.24 -4.89 2.16
C GLY A 65 13.34 -4.13 3.13
N ASN A 66 13.97 -3.29 3.95
CA ASN A 66 13.30 -2.51 5.00
C ASN A 66 12.22 -1.55 4.45
N GLU A 67 12.31 -1.12 3.20
CA GLU A 67 11.31 -0.20 2.64
C GLU A 67 9.96 -0.89 2.38
N ALA A 68 9.95 -2.15 1.95
CA ALA A 68 8.71 -2.93 1.84
C ALA A 68 8.07 -3.12 3.23
N GLU A 69 8.89 -3.40 4.24
CA GLU A 69 8.41 -3.57 5.62
C GLU A 69 7.80 -2.28 6.18
N LYS A 70 8.42 -1.12 5.95
CA LYS A 70 7.84 0.17 6.38
C LYS A 70 6.47 0.45 5.76
N VAL A 71 6.31 0.18 4.47
CA VAL A 71 5.01 0.37 3.78
C VAL A 71 3.97 -0.61 4.33
N TYR A 72 4.36 -1.87 4.57
CA TYR A 72 3.50 -2.86 5.20
C TYR A 72 3.05 -2.41 6.60
N GLN A 73 3.99 -2.01 7.46
CA GLN A 73 3.67 -1.56 8.82
C GLN A 73 2.71 -0.36 8.81
N LEU A 74 2.93 0.61 7.92
CA LEU A 74 2.02 1.75 7.77
C LEU A 74 0.61 1.33 7.34
N MET A 75 0.49 0.40 6.39
CA MET A 75 -0.82 -0.12 5.97
C MET A 75 -1.49 -0.96 7.06
N PHE A 76 -0.71 -1.67 7.86
CA PHE A 76 -1.20 -2.43 9.01
C PHE A 76 -1.72 -1.48 10.10
N GLU A 77 -0.99 -0.43 10.42
CA GLU A 77 -1.45 0.64 11.32
C GLU A 77 -2.78 1.25 10.83
N ALA A 78 -2.92 1.52 9.53
CA ALA A 78 -4.17 2.02 8.95
C ALA A 78 -5.35 1.02 9.08
N GLU A 79 -5.09 -0.29 9.10
CA GLU A 79 -6.11 -1.30 9.42
C GLU A 79 -6.49 -1.24 10.91
N GLU A 80 -5.50 -1.10 11.81
CA GLU A 80 -5.73 -1.01 13.26
C GLU A 80 -6.51 0.25 13.68
N GLU A 81 -6.43 1.34 12.91
CA GLU A 81 -7.26 2.54 13.10
C GLU A 81 -8.77 2.24 12.92
N GLY A 82 -9.15 1.10 12.35
CA GLY A 82 -10.54 0.67 12.25
C GLY A 82 -11.38 1.51 11.28
N ILE A 83 -10.73 2.27 10.39
CA ILE A 83 -11.35 3.15 9.40
C ILE A 83 -12.06 2.40 8.24
N GLY A 84 -11.94 1.07 8.20
CA GLY A 84 -12.50 0.23 7.14
C GLY A 84 -11.50 -0.10 6.02
N PHE A 85 -10.21 0.15 6.26
CA PHE A 85 -9.11 -0.40 5.47
C PHE A 85 -8.74 -1.78 6.01
N GLN A 86 -8.45 -2.74 5.13
CA GLN A 86 -8.03 -4.09 5.49
C GLN A 86 -6.80 -4.48 4.67
N LEU A 87 -5.80 -5.05 5.33
CA LEU A 87 -4.56 -5.49 4.70
C LEU A 87 -4.44 -7.02 4.76
N LYS A 88 -4.05 -7.62 3.65
CA LYS A 88 -3.69 -9.04 3.57
C LYS A 88 -2.37 -9.21 2.83
N THR A 89 -1.59 -10.19 3.23
CA THR A 89 -0.38 -10.62 2.52
C THR A 89 -0.52 -12.07 2.08
N GLU A 90 -0.03 -12.36 0.88
CA GLU A 90 0.05 -13.70 0.29
C GLU A 90 1.43 -13.88 -0.36
N ASP A 91 1.93 -15.11 -0.33
CA ASP A 91 3.18 -15.54 -0.99
C ASP A 91 2.91 -16.67 -1.99
#